data_AF-A0A855K866-F1
#
_entry.id   AF-A0A855K866-F1
#
_cell.length_a   1.000
_cell.length_b   1.000
_cell.length_c   1.000
_cell.angle_alpha   90.00
_cell.angle_beta   90.00
_cell.angle_gamma   90.00
#
_symmetry.space_group_name_H-M   'P 1'
#
loop_
_entity.id
_entity.type
_entity.pdbx_description
1 polymer ?
#
loop_
_entity_poly.entity_id
_entity_poly.type
_entity_poly.pdbx_seq_one_letter_code
_entity_poly.pdbx_strand_id
1 'polypeptide(L)'
;GGELGYALVHAYGAALDNPDLIVACVVGDGEAETGPLAASWHSNKFLNPAHDGAVLPILHLNGYKIANPTVLGRMPDSEIRDLFRG
;
A
#
# COMPACT_ATOMS: atom_id res chain seq x y z
N GLY A 1 9.78 1.77 7.71
CA GLY A 1 9.34 2.14 9.07
C GLY A 1 9.95 1.15 10.05
N GLY A 2 10.42 1.61 11.21
CA GLY A 2 10.84 0.70 12.28
C GLY A 2 9.65 -0.09 12.82
N GLU A 3 8.54 0.60 13.06
CA GLU A 3 7.20 0.01 13.18
C GLU A 3 6.52 -0.02 11.80
N LEU A 4 5.98 -1.17 11.44
CA LEU A 4 5.38 -1.45 10.14
C LEU A 4 3.88 -1.10 10.15
N GLY A 5 3.37 -0.65 9.01
CA GLY A 5 1.92 -0.46 8.78
C GLY A 5 1.55 0.93 8.26
N TYR A 6 2.50 1.87 8.25
CA TYR A 6 2.22 3.28 7.99
C TYR A 6 2.69 3.76 6.61
N ALA A 7 3.23 2.87 5.77
CA ALA A 7 3.79 3.24 4.47
C ALA A 7 2.80 4.03 3.60
N LEU A 8 1.58 3.51 3.42
CA LEU A 8 0.57 4.16 2.58
C LEU A 8 0.00 5.42 3.22
N VAL A 9 -0.32 5.44 4.52
CA VAL A 9 -0.86 6.66 5.15
C VAL A 9 0.13 7.83 5.07
N HIS A 10 1.44 7.57 5.20
CA HIS A 10 2.45 8.59 4.97
C HIS A 10 2.53 9.02 3.49
N ALA A 11 2.41 8.06 2.56
CA ALA A 11 2.44 8.37 1.13
C ALA A 11 1.25 9.22 0.68
N TYR A 12 0.03 8.88 1.13
CA TYR A 12 -1.16 9.68 0.87
C TYR A 12 -1.06 11.05 1.53
N GLY A 13 -0.61 11.12 2.78
CA GLY A 13 -0.40 12.39 3.48
C GLY A 13 0.60 13.32 2.77
N ALA A 14 1.65 12.76 2.14
CA ALA A 14 2.60 13.53 1.37
C ALA A 14 2.04 14.02 0.02
N ALA A 15 1.10 13.28 -0.58
CA ALA A 15 0.47 13.62 -1.86
C ALA A 15 -0.64 14.68 -1.74
N LEU A 16 -1.28 14.81 -0.57
CA LEU A 16 -2.31 15.82 -0.34
C LEU A 16 -1.79 17.24 -0.58
N ASP A 17 -2.60 18.06 -1.26
CA ASP A 17 -2.30 19.44 -1.63
C ASP A 17 -0.99 19.62 -2.43
N ASN A 18 -0.53 18.56 -3.11
CA ASN A 18 0.74 18.54 -3.84
C ASN A 18 0.60 17.93 -5.26
N PRO A 19 -0.04 18.64 -6.20
CA PRO A 19 -0.53 18.07 -7.47
C PRO A 19 0.56 17.53 -8.40
N ASP A 20 1.79 18.02 -8.28
CA ASP A 20 2.91 17.62 -9.12
C ASP A 20 3.74 16.47 -8.52
N LEU A 21 3.40 16.01 -7.29
CA LEU A 21 4.14 14.97 -6.60
C LEU A 21 3.59 13.57 -6.93
N ILE A 22 4.50 12.67 -7.29
CA ILE A 22 4.24 11.22 -7.32
C ILE A 22 5.03 10.56 -6.19
N VAL A 23 4.33 9.86 -5.31
CA VAL A 23 4.95 9.09 -4.22
C VAL A 23 4.97 7.62 -4.59
N ALA A 24 6.14 7.11 -5.00
CA ALA A 24 6.36 5.68 -5.16
C ALA A 24 6.48 5.03 -3.76
N CYS A 25 5.43 4.32 -3.35
CA CYS A 25 5.34 3.73 -2.02
C CYS A 25 5.55 2.22 -2.09
N VAL A 26 6.73 1.76 -1.67
CA VAL A 26 7.03 0.33 -1.57
C VAL A 26 6.46 -0.22 -0.28
N VAL A 27 5.60 -1.22 -0.42
CA VAL A 27 4.88 -1.88 0.66
C VAL A 27 5.38 -3.31 0.80
N GLY A 28 5.88 -3.68 1.98
CA GLY A 28 6.22 -5.09 2.23
C GLY A 28 4.97 -5.95 2.27
N ASP A 29 5.01 -7.15 1.70
CA ASP A 29 3.91 -8.12 1.81
C ASP A 29 3.68 -8.61 3.25
N GLY A 30 4.72 -8.63 4.10
CA GLY A 30 4.57 -8.84 5.55
C GLY A 30 3.98 -7.63 6.27
N GLU A 31 4.29 -6.40 5.82
CA GLU A 31 3.65 -5.18 6.33
C GLU A 31 2.15 -5.17 5.98
N ALA A 32 1.78 -5.70 4.80
CA ALA A 32 0.40 -5.77 4.30
C ALA A 32 -0.56 -6.57 5.18
N GLU A 33 -0.04 -7.37 6.10
CA GLU A 33 -0.84 -8.10 7.09
C GLU A 33 -1.21 -7.25 8.32
N THR A 34 -0.62 -6.06 8.48
CA THR A 34 -0.94 -5.16 9.60
C THR A 34 -2.29 -4.47 9.36
N GLY A 35 -3.06 -4.28 10.43
CA GLY A 35 -4.36 -3.58 10.38
C GLY A 35 -4.27 -2.16 9.80
N PRO A 36 -3.30 -1.32 10.22
CA PRO A 36 -3.11 0.02 9.65
C PRO A 36 -2.90 -0.01 8.13
N LEU A 37 -2.08 -0.92 7.62
CA LEU A 37 -1.84 -0.96 6.18
C LEU A 37 -3.04 -1.50 5.41
N ALA A 38 -3.72 -2.54 5.94
CA ALA A 38 -4.92 -3.09 5.31
C ALA A 38 -6.00 -2.00 5.12
N ALA A 39 -6.25 -1.17 6.14
CA ALA A 39 -7.20 -0.07 6.04
C ALA A 39 -6.73 1.07 5.12
N SER A 40 -5.41 1.32 5.04
CA SER A 40 -4.85 2.44 4.26
C SER A 40 -5.02 2.31 2.75
N TRP A 41 -5.33 1.13 2.22
CA TRP A 41 -5.69 0.96 0.80
C TRP A 41 -6.96 1.72 0.40
N HIS A 42 -7.80 2.08 1.36
CA HIS A 42 -8.98 2.91 1.14
C HIS A 42 -8.65 4.41 1.03
N SER A 43 -7.40 4.83 1.27
CA SER A 43 -7.02 6.24 1.22
C SER A 43 -7.16 6.86 -0.17
N ASN A 44 -7.13 6.08 -1.26
CA ASN A 44 -7.41 6.60 -2.61
C ASN A 44 -8.81 7.19 -2.78
N LYS A 45 -9.79 6.81 -1.94
CA LYS A 45 -11.14 7.39 -1.97
C LYS A 45 -11.20 8.83 -1.45
N PHE A 46 -10.12 9.32 -0.82
CA PHE A 46 -10.04 10.67 -0.28
C PHE A 46 -9.12 11.61 -1.09
N LEU A 47 -8.34 11.09 -2.05
CA LEU A 47 -7.58 11.93 -2.97
C LEU A 47 -8.49 12.57 -4.00
N ASN A 48 -8.23 13.85 -4.30
CA ASN A 48 -8.78 14.56 -5.42
C ASN A 48 -7.68 14.82 -6.48
N PRO A 49 -7.69 14.15 -7.64
CA PRO A 49 -6.63 14.29 -8.64
C PRO A 49 -6.54 15.69 -9.28
N ALA A 50 -7.49 16.60 -9.02
CA ALA A 50 -7.41 17.99 -9.47
C ALA A 50 -6.57 18.88 -8.53
N HIS A 51 -6.35 18.46 -7.28
CA HIS A 51 -5.69 19.27 -6.24
C HIS A 51 -4.52 18.54 -5.57
N ASP A 52 -4.58 17.21 -5.53
CA ASP A 52 -3.60 16.36 -4.88
C ASP A 52 -2.71 15.65 -5.90
N GLY A 53 -1.54 15.22 -5.43
CA GLY A 53 -0.64 14.35 -6.17
C GLY A 53 -1.15 12.92 -6.26
N ALA A 54 -0.26 12.02 -6.69
CA ALA A 54 -0.57 10.61 -6.87
C ALA A 54 0.32 9.72 -6.00
N VAL A 55 -0.25 8.64 -5.49
CA VAL A 55 0.50 7.55 -4.86
C VAL A 55 0.58 6.40 -5.86
N LEU A 56 1.78 5.86 -6.06
CA LEU A 56 2.02 4.63 -6.81
C LEU A 56 2.43 3.52 -5.81
N PRO A 57 1.47 2.72 -5.32
CA PRO A 57 1.78 1.59 -4.45
C PRO A 57 2.50 0.48 -5.21
N ILE A 58 3.59 -0.02 -4.65
CA ILE A 58 4.34 -1.17 -5.16
C ILE A 58 4.34 -2.23 -4.06
N LEU A 59 3.54 -3.28 -4.24
CA LEU A 59 3.57 -4.43 -3.35
C LEU A 59 4.84 -5.25 -3.60
N HIS A 60 5.78 -5.18 -2.67
CA HIS A 60 7.00 -5.99 -2.66
C HIS A 60 6.67 -7.41 -2.20
N LEU A 61 6.12 -8.19 -3.13
CA LEU A 61 5.66 -9.56 -2.93
C LEU A 61 6.83 -10.57 -2.97
N ASN A 62 7.71 -10.51 -1.97
CA ASN A 62 8.87 -11.41 -1.88
C ASN A 62 8.54 -12.78 -1.25
N GLY A 63 7.33 -12.94 -0.69
CA GLY A 63 6.76 -14.20 -0.21
C GLY A 63 7.05 -14.53 1.25
N TYR A 64 7.85 -13.71 1.96
CA TYR A 64 8.33 -14.02 3.31
C TYR A 64 8.43 -12.79 4.21
N LYS A 65 8.12 -13.01 5.49
CA LYS A 65 8.48 -12.14 6.62
C LYS A 65 9.58 -12.81 7.45
N ILE A 66 9.92 -12.26 8.62
CA ILE A 66 11.09 -12.67 9.43
C ILE A 66 11.28 -14.19 9.56
N ALA A 67 10.20 -14.93 9.85
CA ALA A 67 10.28 -16.38 10.07
C ALA A 67 9.07 -17.16 9.50
N ASN A 68 8.32 -16.54 8.59
CA ASN A 68 7.08 -17.12 8.06
C ASN A 68 6.85 -16.64 6.63
N PRO A 69 6.09 -17.39 5.82
CA PRO A 69 5.53 -16.83 4.60
C PRO A 69 4.50 -15.75 4.86
N THR A 70 4.16 -14.98 3.83
CA THR A 70 3.14 -13.94 3.89
C THR A 70 1.80 -14.43 3.34
N VAL A 71 0.69 -13.87 3.84
CA VAL A 71 -0.67 -14.23 3.40
C VAL A 71 -0.82 -13.95 1.91
N LEU A 72 -0.50 -12.72 1.48
CA LEU A 72 -0.57 -12.35 0.07
C LEU A 72 0.43 -13.16 -0.78
N GLY A 73 1.61 -13.48 -0.26
CA GLY A 73 2.61 -14.29 -0.97
C GLY A 73 2.21 -15.75 -1.19
N ARG A 74 1.08 -16.20 -0.61
CA ARG A 74 0.53 -17.55 -0.80
C ARG A 74 -0.81 -17.56 -1.51
N MET A 75 -1.37 -16.39 -1.84
CA MET A 75 -2.58 -16.29 -2.65
C MET A 75 -2.27 -16.53 -4.13
N PRO A 76 -3.18 -17.15 -4.90
CA PRO A 76 -3.10 -17.13 -6.36
C PRO A 76 -3.12 -15.71 -6.90
N ASP A 77 -2.38 -15.43 -7.97
CA ASP A 77 -2.37 -14.11 -8.63
C ASP A 77 -3.76 -13.56 -8.93
N SER A 78 -4.72 -14.42 -9.28
CA SER A 78 -6.11 -14.00 -9.54
C SER A 78 -6.76 -13.40 -8.30
N GLU A 79 -6.58 -14.01 -7.13
CA GLU A 79 -7.13 -13.53 -5.87
C GLU A 79 -6.47 -12.21 -5.45
N ILE A 80 -5.16 -12.08 -5.65
CA ILE A 80 -4.43 -10.81 -5.40
C ILE A 80 -4.97 -9.70 -6.30
N ARG A 81 -5.20 -9.98 -7.59
CA ARG A 81 -5.77 -9.00 -8.53
C ARG A 81 -7.19 -8.61 -8.14
N ASP A 82 -8.02 -9.56 -7.71
CA ASP A 82 -9.39 -9.27 -7.32
C ASP A 82 -9.45 -8.45 -6.02
N LEU A 83 -8.55 -8.71 -5.07
CA LEU A 83 -8.41 -7.91 -3.85
C LEU A 83 -8.12 -6.43 -4.15
N PHE A 84 -7.21 -6.13 -5.07
CA PHE A 84 -6.83 -4.74 -5.40
C PHE A 84 -7.74 -4.08 -6.44
N ARG A 85 -8.62 -4.83 -7.11
CA ARG A 85 -9.66 -4.29 -7.99
C ARG A 85 -10.93 -3.88 -7.24
N GLY A 86 -11.19 -4.48 -6.09
CA GLY A 86 -12.34 -4.17 -5.21
C GLY A 86 -12.30 -2.75 -4.65
#